data_AF-E1ZX56-F1
#
_entry.id   AF-E1ZX56-F1
#
_cell.length_a   1.000
_cell.length_b   1.000
_cell.length_c   1.000
_cell.angle_alpha   90.00
_cell.angle_beta   90.00
_cell.angle_gamma   90.00
#
_symmetry.space_group_name_H-M   'P 1'
#
loop_
_entity.id
_entity.type
_entity.pdbx_description
1 polymer ?
#
loop_
_entity_poly.entity_id
_entity_poly.type
_entity_poly.pdbx_seq_one_letter_code
_entity_poly.pdbx_strand_id
1 'polypeptide(L)'
;MVRIQKRILDGIEVLQYFITRQWIFYNKNIITLCKDITPLDQKIFPTMVYNVDEMEYFKHLVLGMRQYCMKEDLSTLPKARRRQKM
;
A
#
# COMPACT_ATOMS: atom_id res chain seq x y z
N MET A 1 -28.98 -10.31 6.55
CA MET A 1 -28.02 -10.58 5.44
C MET A 1 -28.10 -9.53 4.33
N VAL A 2 -29.26 -9.30 3.71
CA VAL A 2 -29.45 -8.40 2.54
C VAL A 2 -28.88 -6.98 2.74
N ARG A 3 -29.06 -6.37 3.91
CA ARG A 3 -28.56 -5.01 4.19
C ARG A 3 -27.03 -4.89 4.21
N ILE A 4 -26.32 -5.93 4.67
CA ILE A 4 -24.85 -5.94 4.69
C ILE A 4 -24.33 -6.13 3.27
N GLN A 5 -24.90 -7.08 2.52
CA GLN A 5 -24.53 -7.30 1.11
C GLN A 5 -24.74 -6.04 0.27
N LYS A 6 -25.86 -5.32 0.46
CA LYS A 6 -26.11 -4.05 -0.22
C LYS A 6 -24.99 -3.02 0.04
N ARG A 7 -24.63 -2.81 1.31
CA ARG A 7 -23.53 -1.88 1.67
C ARG A 7 -22.18 -2.28 1.07
N ILE A 8 -21.89 -3.58 0.97
CA ILE A 8 -20.67 -4.08 0.34
C ILE A 8 -20.69 -3.77 -1.16
N LEU A 9 -21.80 -4.07 -1.84
CA LEU A 9 -21.96 -3.82 -3.28
C LEU A 9 -21.86 -2.34 -3.61
N ASP A 10 -22.54 -1.47 -2.84
CA ASP A 10 -22.47 -0.01 -3.03
C ASP A 10 -21.00 0.48 -2.93
N GLY A 11 -20.23 -0.05 -1.98
CA GLY A 11 -18.80 0.30 -1.84
C GLY A 11 -17.94 -0.23 -3.00
N ILE A 12 -18.22 -1.45 -3.48
CA ILE A 12 -17.52 -2.02 -4.63
C ILE A 12 -17.81 -1.20 -5.89
N GLU A 13 -19.05 -0.79 -6.11
CA GLU A 13 -19.46 -0.01 -7.29
C GLU A 13 -18.64 1.30 -7.40
N VAL A 14 -18.46 2.00 -6.27
CA VAL A 14 -17.64 3.22 -6.23
C VAL A 14 -16.15 2.94 -6.48
N LEU A 15 -15.63 1.84 -5.93
CA LEU A 15 -14.20 1.50 -6.03
C LEU A 15 -13.82 0.84 -7.35
N GLN A 16 -14.77 0.22 -8.04
CA GLN A 16 -14.55 -0.63 -9.21
C GLN A 16 -13.71 0.09 -10.26
N TYR A 17 -14.02 1.35 -10.54
CA TYR A 17 -13.27 2.17 -11.51
C TYR A 17 -11.78 2.23 -11.19
N PHE A 18 -11.43 2.40 -9.91
CA PHE A 18 -10.05 2.58 -9.47
C PHE A 18 -9.28 1.27 -9.38
N ILE A 19 -9.94 0.18 -8.97
CA ILE A 19 -9.26 -1.09 -8.65
C ILE A 19 -9.20 -2.08 -9.82
N THR A 20 -10.04 -1.91 -10.85
CA THR A 20 -10.11 -2.88 -11.99
C THR A 20 -9.44 -2.40 -13.27
N ARG A 21 -9.06 -1.12 -13.33
CA ARG A 21 -8.45 -0.54 -14.53
C ARG A 21 -6.94 -0.43 -14.35
N GLN A 22 -6.22 -0.63 -15.46
CA GLN A 22 -4.80 -0.34 -15.49
C GLN A 22 -4.58 1.17 -15.45
N TRP A 23 -3.70 1.59 -14.54
CA TRP A 23 -3.24 2.97 -14.46
C TRP A 23 -1.87 3.07 -15.11
N ILE A 24 -1.78 3.87 -16.18
CA ILE A 24 -0.53 4.16 -16.86
C ILE A 24 -0.05 5.52 -16.36
N PHE A 25 1.03 5.53 -15.58
CA PHE A 25 1.65 6.75 -15.08
C PHE A 25 2.87 7.09 -15.93
N TYR A 26 2.79 8.19 -16.70
CA TYR A 26 3.93 8.71 -17.44
C TYR A 26 4.82 9.55 -16.52
N ASN A 27 6.02 9.08 -16.25
CA ASN A 27 6.96 9.69 -15.30
C ASN A 27 8.27 10.15 -15.95
N LYS A 28 8.30 10.29 -17.28
CA LYS A 28 9.50 10.65 -18.07
C LYS A 28 10.22 11.87 -17.51
N ASN A 29 9.50 12.96 -17.26
CA ASN A 29 10.11 14.22 -16.82
C ASN A 29 10.77 14.10 -15.43
N ILE A 30 10.15 13.36 -14.51
CA ILE A 30 10.72 13.12 -13.18
C ILE A 30 11.99 12.26 -13.31
N ILE A 31 11.94 11.18 -14.10
CA ILE A 31 13.13 10.34 -14.34
C ILE A 31 14.27 11.15 -14.96
N THR A 32 13.99 12.01 -15.94
CA THR A 32 14.99 12.89 -16.56
C THR A 32 15.56 13.86 -15.54
N LEU A 33 14.70 14.57 -14.80
CA LEU A 33 15.14 15.51 -13.76
C LEU A 33 16.08 14.84 -12.75
N CYS A 34 15.76 13.63 -12.28
CA CYS A 34 16.59 12.90 -11.33
C CYS A 34 18.00 12.61 -11.85
N LYS A 35 18.17 12.47 -13.16
CA LYS A 35 19.49 12.26 -13.80
C LYS A 35 20.26 13.56 -14.00
N ASP A 36 19.55 14.67 -14.18
CA ASP A 36 20.13 15.96 -14.55
C ASP A 36 20.51 16.83 -13.33
N ILE A 37 19.97 16.54 -12.14
CA ILE A 37 20.29 17.27 -10.91
C ILE A 37 21.68 16.93 -10.36
N THR A 38 22.28 17.88 -9.64
CA THR A 38 23.62 17.73 -9.08
C THR A 38 23.66 16.64 -8.00
N PRO A 39 24.83 16.01 -7.73
CA PRO A 39 24.96 15.04 -6.64
C PRO A 39 24.60 15.63 -5.26
N LEU A 40 24.84 16.93 -5.06
CA LEU A 40 24.44 17.63 -3.84
C LEU A 40 22.92 17.71 -3.72
N ASP A 41 22.23 18.12 -4.79
CA ASP A 41 20.78 18.21 -4.80
C ASP A 41 20.12 16.83 -4.70
N GLN A 42 20.69 15.78 -5.30
CA GLN A 42 20.21 14.40 -5.11
C GLN A 42 20.27 13.98 -3.63
N LYS A 43 21.31 14.41 -2.91
CA LYS A 43 21.47 14.08 -1.49
C LYS A 43 20.51 14.88 -0.60
N ILE A 44 20.27 16.15 -0.92
CA ILE A 44 19.34 17.02 -0.18
C ILE A 44 17.89 16.65 -0.50
N PHE A 45 17.61 16.32 -1.76
CA PHE A 45 16.29 16.01 -2.30
C PHE A 45 16.32 14.65 -3.01
N PRO A 46 16.25 13.54 -2.25
CA PRO A 46 16.19 12.21 -2.84
C PRO A 46 14.85 12.03 -3.56
N THR A 47 14.87 12.27 -4.87
CA THR A 47 13.70 12.28 -5.75
C THR A 47 13.27 10.88 -6.19
N MET A 48 14.13 9.87 -6.03
CA MET A 48 13.81 8.48 -6.30
C MET A 48 14.20 7.59 -5.12
N VAL A 49 13.27 6.76 -4.68
CA VAL A 49 13.52 5.80 -3.60
C VAL A 49 13.76 4.43 -4.23
N TYR A 50 14.99 4.17 -4.68
CA TYR A 50 15.33 2.91 -5.36
C TYR A 50 15.74 1.77 -4.41
N ASN A 51 15.83 2.02 -3.10
CA ASN A 51 16.35 1.05 -2.13
C ASN A 51 15.36 0.80 -0.98
N VAL A 52 14.07 0.68 -1.29
CA VAL A 52 13.09 0.22 -0.29
C VAL A 52 13.08 -1.30 -0.29
N ASP A 53 13.26 -1.90 0.88
CA ASP A 53 12.89 -3.30 1.07
C ASP A 53 11.36 -3.39 1.02
N GLU A 54 10.83 -3.79 -0.14
CA GLU A 54 9.39 -3.92 -0.36
C GLU A 54 8.75 -4.87 0.67
N MET A 55 9.43 -5.96 1.02
CA MET A 55 8.90 -6.96 1.96
C MET A 55 8.81 -6.39 3.37
N GLU A 56 9.83 -5.67 3.82
CA GLU A 56 9.81 -5.02 5.12
C GLU A 56 8.79 -3.87 5.16
N TYR A 57 8.63 -3.13 4.06
CA TYR A 57 7.58 -2.11 3.92
C TYR A 57 6.18 -2.74 4.05
N PHE A 58 5.88 -3.79 3.28
CA PHE A 58 4.58 -4.47 3.33
C PHE A 58 4.32 -5.11 4.70
N LYS A 59 5.35 -5.65 5.34
CA LYS A 59 5.23 -6.18 6.71
C LYS A 59 4.81 -5.10 7.69
N HIS A 60 5.49 -3.94 7.70
CA HIS A 60 5.09 -2.82 8.57
C HIS A 60 3.70 -2.31 8.24
N LEU A 61 3.35 -2.21 6.95
CA LEU A 61 2.03 -1.79 6.49
C LEU A 61 0.93 -2.73 7.01
N VAL A 62 1.11 -4.05 6.89
CA VAL A 62 0.14 -5.05 7.38
C VAL A 62 0.00 -5.00 8.90
N LEU A 63 1.12 -4.89 9.64
CA LEU A 63 1.09 -4.77 11.10
C LEU A 63 0.39 -3.48 11.54
N GLY A 64 0.67 -2.36 10.87
CA GLY A 64 0.03 -1.07 11.12
C GLY A 64 -1.48 -1.12 10.84
N MET A 65 -1.92 -1.68 9.72
CA MET A 65 -3.34 -1.85 9.42
C MET A 65 -4.06 -2.67 10.49
N ARG A 66 -3.45 -3.77 10.96
CA ARG A 66 -4.00 -4.59 12.04
C ARG A 66 -4.21 -3.78 13.32
N GLN A 67 -3.18 -3.04 13.75
CA GLN A 67 -3.23 -2.30 15.01
C GLN A 67 -4.13 -1.07 14.94
N TYR A 68 -4.04 -0.30 13.85
CA TYR A 68 -4.66 1.03 13.79
C TYR A 68 -6.00 1.05 13.06
N CYS A 69 -6.15 0.31 11.96
CA CYS A 69 -7.40 0.27 11.19
C CYS A 69 -8.36 -0.77 11.78
N MET A 70 -7.86 -1.98 12.08
CA MET A 70 -8.69 -3.07 12.60
C MET A 70 -8.81 -3.07 14.12
N LYS A 71 -7.96 -2.30 14.82
CA LYS A 71 -7.92 -2.22 16.29
C LYS A 71 -7.64 -3.59 16.94
N GLU A 72 -6.85 -4.44 16.29
CA GLU A 72 -6.45 -5.75 16.80
C GLU A 72 -5.03 -5.73 17.35
N ASP A 73 -4.85 -6.30 18.55
CA ASP A 73 -3.53 -6.38 19.19
C ASP A 73 -2.59 -7.35 18.46
N LEU A 74 -1.30 -7.00 18.34
CA LEU A 74 -0.31 -7.82 17.64
C LEU A 74 -0.05 -9.17 18.32
N SER A 75 -0.24 -9.28 19.64
CA SER A 75 -0.12 -10.54 20.41
C SER A 75 -1.10 -11.63 19.94
N THR A 76 -2.16 -11.25 19.23
CA THR A 76 -3.14 -12.20 18.68
C THR A 76 -2.71 -12.82 17.35
N LEU A 77 -1.62 -12.36 16.74
CA LEU A 77 -1.08 -12.89 15.47
C LEU A 77 -0.85 -14.41 15.47
N PRO A 78 -0.26 -15.04 16.52
CA PRO A 78 -0.07 -16.48 16.54
C PRO A 78 -1.39 -17.26 16.46
N LYS A 79 -2.45 -16.75 17.10
CA LYS A 79 -3.80 -17.35 17.03
C LYS A 79 -4.39 -17.21 15.63
N ALA A 80 -4.27 -16.03 15.02
CA ALA A 80 -4.73 -15.80 13.64
C ALA A 80 -4.01 -16.72 12.64
N ARG A 81 -2.69 -16.89 12.76
CA ARG A 81 -1.89 -17.78 11.90
C ARG A 81 -2.29 -19.25 12.04
N ARG A 82 -2.63 -19.71 13.25
CA ARG A 82 -3.16 -21.08 13.44
C ARG A 82 -4.49 -21.26 12.72
N ARG A 83 -5.39 -20.28 12.82
CA ARG A 83 -6.70 -20.32 12.16
C ARG A 83 -6.59 -20.26 10.63
N GLN A 84 -5.63 -19.54 10.06
CA GLN A 84 -5.42 -19.46 8.61
C GLN A 84 -4.94 -20.79 7.99
N LYS A 85 -4.24 -21.62 8.77
CA LYS A 85 -3.73 -22.93 8.31
C LYS A 85 -4.79 -24.04 8.37
N MET A 86 -5.92 -23.79 9.02
CA MET A 86 -7.09 -24.68 9.02
C MET A 86 -7.93 -24.39 7.79
#